data_AF-A0A1B8VYE2-F1
#
_entry.id   AF-A0A1B8VYE2-F1
#
_cell.length_a   1.000
_cell.length_b   1.000
_cell.length_c   1.000
_cell.angle_alpha   90.00
_cell.angle_beta   90.00
_cell.angle_gamma   90.00
#
_symmetry.space_group_name_H-M   'P 1'
#
loop_
_entity.id
_entity.type
_entity.pdbx_description
1 polymer ?
#
loop_
_entity_poly.entity_id
_entity_poly.type
_entity_poly.pdbx_seq_one_letter_code
_entity_poly.pdbx_strand_id
1 'polypeptide(L)'
;MNIAIIVEGKNDKSRLKRVLHPDVPIYCTFGTPGSEQLDKLRKQVGHDQAYIFTDNDSSGKRIRYLLRDVFPDAEHIYTRRGYSGVEHTPLEYLIEQLEKAGLDAHILYPAQSPASIWSKDEF
;
A
#
# COMPACT_ATOMS: atom_id res chain seq x y z
N MET A 1 2.26 -14.54 -9.49
CA MET A 1 3.32 -13.51 -9.54
C MET A 1 3.62 -13.13 -8.10
N ASN A 2 4.88 -13.05 -7.70
CA ASN A 2 5.22 -12.61 -6.36
C ASN A 2 5.27 -11.09 -6.33
N ILE A 3 4.69 -10.49 -5.29
CA ILE A 3 4.61 -9.04 -5.13
C ILE A 3 5.19 -8.64 -3.79
N ALA A 4 5.61 -7.38 -3.66
CA ALA A 4 5.97 -6.78 -2.39
C ALA A 4 5.42 -5.37 -2.28
N ILE A 5 4.87 -5.02 -1.11
CA ILE A 5 4.34 -3.67 -0.87
C ILE A 5 5.30 -2.89 0.02
N ILE A 6 5.61 -1.66 -0.37
CA ILE A 6 6.43 -0.72 0.38
C ILE A 6 5.53 0.41 0.90
N VAL A 7 5.59 0.65 2.20
CA VAL A 7 4.84 1.72 2.91
C VAL A 7 5.77 2.62 3.72
N GLU A 8 5.26 3.76 4.20
CA GLU A 8 6.05 4.68 5.01
C GLU A 8 6.29 4.14 6.44
N GLY A 9 5.21 3.76 7.13
CA GLY A 9 5.22 3.47 8.57
C GLY A 9 4.79 2.05 8.95
N LYS A 10 5.00 1.71 10.23
CA LYS A 10 4.55 0.43 10.82
C LYS A 10 3.03 0.33 10.91
N ASN A 11 2.35 1.47 11.11
CA ASN A 11 0.90 1.51 11.22
C ASN A 11 0.24 1.29 9.88
N ASP A 12 0.79 1.84 8.79
CA ASP A 12 0.37 1.56 7.41
C ASP A 12 0.47 0.07 7.10
N LYS A 13 1.62 -0.54 7.44
CA LYS A 13 1.83 -1.98 7.31
C LYS A 13 0.78 -2.76 8.09
N SER A 14 0.52 -2.36 9.33
CA SER A 14 -0.47 -3.04 10.19
C SER A 14 -1.88 -2.88 9.64
N ARG A 15 -2.19 -1.75 9.00
CA ARG A 15 -3.48 -1.48 8.37
C ARG A 15 -3.67 -2.35 7.13
N LEU A 16 -2.69 -2.40 6.23
CA LEU A 16 -2.75 -3.20 4.99
C LEU A 16 -2.81 -4.71 5.27
N LYS A 17 -2.14 -5.19 6.33
CA LYS A 17 -2.26 -6.60 6.76
C LYS A 17 -3.68 -7.06 7.06
N ARG A 18 -4.62 -6.13 7.30
CA ARG A 18 -6.04 -6.48 7.54
C ARG A 18 -6.80 -6.84 6.26
N VAL A 19 -6.26 -6.50 5.10
CA VAL A 19 -6.91 -6.66 3.79
C VAL A 19 -6.03 -7.39 2.77
N LEU A 20 -4.87 -7.90 3.18
CA LEU A 20 -3.95 -8.63 2.31
C LEU A 20 -3.66 -10.02 2.87
N HIS A 21 -3.40 -10.98 1.98
CA HIS A 21 -2.98 -12.30 2.41
C HIS A 21 -1.68 -12.25 3.25
N PRO A 22 -1.51 -13.13 4.26
CA PRO A 22 -0.36 -13.07 5.17
C PRO A 22 1.00 -13.33 4.49
N ASP A 23 0.99 -13.93 3.31
CA ASP A 23 2.14 -14.22 2.47
C ASP A 23 2.62 -13.01 1.66
N VAL A 24 1.82 -11.95 1.54
CA VAL A 24 2.22 -10.70 0.88
C VAL A 24 3.22 -9.95 1.75
N PRO A 25 4.51 -9.85 1.35
CA PRO A 25 5.50 -9.11 2.12
C PRO A 25 5.21 -7.61 2.08
N ILE A 26 5.25 -6.98 3.26
CA ILE A 26 5.11 -5.53 3.42
C ILE A 26 6.35 -4.98 4.13
N TYR A 27 7.04 -4.05 3.49
CA TYR A 27 8.25 -3.39 3.99
C TYR A 27 7.99 -1.92 4.30
N CYS A 28 8.65 -1.39 5.32
CA CYS A 28 8.52 0.01 5.72
C CYS A 28 9.79 0.78 5.34
N THR A 29 9.63 2.02 4.86
CA THR A 29 10.75 2.96 4.69
C THR A 29 11.17 3.60 6.02
N PHE A 30 10.26 3.64 7.01
CA PHE A 30 10.42 4.33 8.29
C PHE A 30 10.64 5.84 8.13
N GLY A 31 9.79 6.47 7.30
CA GLY A 31 9.92 7.87 6.89
C GLY A 31 10.64 8.01 5.55
N THR A 32 11.34 9.13 5.33
CA THR A 32 12.15 9.32 4.11
C THR A 32 13.40 8.41 4.17
N PRO A 33 13.58 7.45 3.25
CA PRO A 33 14.71 6.53 3.31
C PRO A 33 16.02 7.20 2.87
N GLY A 34 17.11 6.93 3.59
CA GLY A 34 18.48 7.18 3.15
C GLY A 34 19.04 6.04 2.30
N SER A 35 20.28 6.18 1.82
CA SER A 35 20.93 5.21 0.92
C SER A 35 20.99 3.78 1.49
N GLU A 36 21.34 3.62 2.77
CA GLU A 36 21.41 2.31 3.42
C GLU A 36 20.03 1.62 3.48
N GLN A 37 18.98 2.39 3.78
CA GLN A 37 17.61 1.86 3.83
C GLN A 37 17.11 1.51 2.43
N LEU A 38 17.47 2.29 1.41
CA LEU A 38 17.16 1.98 0.01
C LEU A 38 17.82 0.66 -0.44
N ASP A 39 19.11 0.46 -0.14
CA ASP A 39 19.81 -0.80 -0.45
C ASP A 39 19.21 -1.99 0.30
N LYS A 40 18.85 -1.79 1.56
CA LYS A 40 18.14 -2.81 2.35
C LYS A 40 16.80 -3.17 1.73
N LEU A 41 15.98 -2.20 1.36
CA LEU A 41 14.68 -2.43 0.71
C LEU A 41 14.87 -3.20 -0.60
N ARG A 42 15.85 -2.82 -1.41
CA ARG A 42 16.18 -3.52 -2.66
C ARG A 42 16.48 -5.01 -2.42
N LYS A 43 17.33 -5.31 -1.42
CA LYS A 43 17.66 -6.69 -1.05
C LYS A 43 16.47 -7.47 -0.50
N GLN A 44 15.58 -6.80 0.25
CA GLN A 44 14.40 -7.42 0.84
C GLN A 44 13.33 -7.74 -0.20
N VAL A 45 13.06 -6.82 -1.14
CA VAL A 45 12.10 -7.02 -2.24
C VAL A 45 12.63 -8.03 -3.26
N GLY A 46 13.94 -8.03 -3.53
CA GLY A 46 14.57 -9.01 -4.40
C GLY A 46 14.02 -8.93 -5.83
N HIS A 47 13.33 -9.99 -6.26
CA HIS A 47 12.76 -10.12 -7.61
C HIS A 47 11.24 -9.96 -7.64
N ASP A 48 10.61 -9.65 -6.51
CA ASP A 48 9.17 -9.47 -6.44
C ASP A 48 8.75 -8.16 -7.10
N GLN A 49 7.56 -8.14 -7.71
CA GLN A 49 7.00 -6.92 -8.28
C GLN A 49 6.66 -5.93 -7.16
N ALA A 50 7.30 -4.76 -7.18
CA ALA A 50 7.14 -3.76 -6.13
C ALA A 50 5.88 -2.89 -6.34
N TYR A 51 5.15 -2.66 -5.25
CA TYR A 51 4.06 -1.70 -5.16
C TYR A 51 4.37 -0.70 -4.05
N ILE A 52 4.32 0.59 -4.35
CA ILE A 52 4.61 1.66 -3.39
C ILE A 52 3.28 2.28 -2.97
N PHE A 53 2.81 1.95 -1.76
CA PHE A 53 1.57 2.47 -1.21
C PHE A 53 1.88 3.56 -0.18
N THR A 54 1.67 4.81 -0.56
CA THR A 54 2.02 5.98 0.25
C THR A 54 0.94 7.05 0.22
N ASP A 55 1.08 8.04 1.10
CA ASP A 55 0.13 9.13 1.18
C ASP A 55 0.21 10.11 0.01
N ASN A 56 -0.91 10.75 -0.29
CA ASN A 56 -0.99 11.79 -1.31
C ASN A 56 -0.66 13.18 -0.72
N ASP A 57 0.51 13.26 -0.09
CA ASP A 57 1.04 14.44 0.59
C ASP A 57 2.50 14.73 0.17
N SER A 58 3.19 15.61 0.89
CA SER A 58 4.60 15.93 0.60
C SER A 58 5.58 14.82 1.00
N SER A 59 5.33 14.11 2.11
CA SER A 59 6.19 13.02 2.59
C SER A 59 6.16 11.86 1.59
N GLY A 60 4.97 11.39 1.24
CA GLY A 60 4.77 10.32 0.27
C GLY A 60 5.35 10.66 -1.10
N LYS A 61 5.21 11.91 -1.57
CA LYS A 61 5.86 12.37 -2.82
C LYS A 61 7.38 12.21 -2.77
N ARG A 62 8.00 12.60 -1.66
CA ARG A 62 9.45 12.50 -1.47
C ARG A 62 9.91 11.05 -1.41
N ILE A 63 9.18 10.19 -0.71
CA ILE A 63 9.49 8.75 -0.64
C ILE A 63 9.44 8.12 -2.03
N ARG A 64 8.37 8.37 -2.80
CA ARG A 64 8.24 7.84 -4.17
C ARG A 64 9.32 8.34 -5.10
N TYR A 65 9.70 9.61 -4.98
CA TYR A 65 10.80 10.17 -5.75
C TYR A 65 12.11 9.41 -5.51
N LEU A 66 12.40 9.04 -4.26
CA LEU A 66 13.62 8.30 -3.93
C LEU A 66 13.55 6.82 -4.35
N LEU A 67 12.37 6.21 -4.25
CA LEU A 67 12.19 4.80 -4.58
C LEU A 67 12.19 4.52 -6.08
N ARG A 68 11.87 5.50 -6.94
CA ARG A 68 11.80 5.30 -8.40
C ARG A 68 13.12 4.82 -9.02
N ASP A 69 14.26 5.21 -8.44
CA ASP A 69 15.58 4.82 -8.96
C ASP A 69 15.93 3.38 -8.55
N VAL A 70 15.36 2.92 -7.44
CA VAL A 70 15.56 1.57 -6.89
C VAL A 70 14.57 0.57 -7.50
N PHE A 71 13.34 1.02 -7.73
CA PHE A 71 12.22 0.22 -8.25
C PHE A 71 11.57 0.96 -9.42
N PRO A 72 12.22 1.02 -10.60
CA PRO A 72 11.73 1.78 -11.75
C PRO A 72 10.40 1.27 -12.31
N ASP A 73 10.14 -0.02 -12.14
CA ASP A 73 8.92 -0.69 -12.60
C ASP A 73 7.84 -0.78 -11.51
N ALA A 74 8.04 -0.12 -10.35
CA ALA A 74 7.07 -0.16 -9.28
C ALA A 74 5.78 0.56 -9.64
N GLU A 75 4.65 -0.06 -9.31
CA GLU A 75 3.36 0.63 -9.38
C GLU A 75 3.14 1.46 -8.11
N HIS A 76 2.60 2.66 -8.29
CA HIS A 76 2.41 3.61 -7.19
C HIS A 76 0.93 3.74 -6.84
N ILE A 77 0.60 3.40 -5.60
CA ILE A 77 -0.74 3.45 -5.02
C ILE A 77 -0.81 4.61 -4.02
N TYR A 78 -1.91 5.36 -4.04
CA TYR A 78 -2.06 6.56 -3.22
C TYR A 78 -3.36 6.55 -2.42
N THR A 79 -3.30 7.05 -1.18
CA THR A 79 -4.51 7.44 -0.47
C THR A 79 -5.15 8.66 -1.12
N ARG A 80 -6.46 8.87 -0.90
CA ARG A 80 -7.13 10.11 -1.32
C ARG A 80 -6.53 11.28 -0.55
N ARG A 81 -6.40 12.44 -1.20
CA ARG A 81 -6.10 13.70 -0.50
C ARG A 81 -7.16 13.95 0.58
N GLY A 82 -6.72 14.28 1.79
CA GLY A 82 -7.58 14.56 2.93
C GLY A 82 -7.72 13.39 3.91
N TYR A 83 -7.31 12.17 3.56
CA TYR A 83 -7.08 11.13 4.58
C TYR A 83 -5.79 11.42 5.34
N SER A 84 -5.82 11.21 6.66
CA SER A 84 -4.66 11.33 7.55
C SER A 84 -3.73 10.11 7.44
N GLY A 85 -3.50 9.65 6.22
CA GLY A 85 -2.58 8.58 5.91
C GLY A 85 -3.17 7.17 5.74
N VAL A 86 -2.35 6.24 5.26
CA VAL A 86 -2.74 4.83 5.02
C VAL A 86 -3.32 4.23 6.30
N GLU A 87 -2.68 4.44 7.46
CA GLU A 87 -3.13 3.93 8.76
C GLU A 87 -4.58 4.29 9.15
N HIS A 88 -5.08 5.44 8.68
CA HIS A 88 -6.41 5.96 9.00
C HIS A 88 -7.42 5.83 7.86
N THR A 89 -6.97 5.38 6.69
CA THR A 89 -7.83 5.20 5.52
C THR A 89 -8.82 4.03 5.73
N PRO A 90 -10.12 4.19 5.43
CA PRO A 90 -11.12 3.11 5.51
C PRO A 90 -10.66 1.86 4.75
N LEU A 91 -10.96 0.67 5.29
CA LEU A 91 -10.48 -0.58 4.69
C LEU A 91 -11.06 -0.78 3.29
N GLU A 92 -12.32 -0.40 3.10
CA GLU A 92 -13.04 -0.47 1.83
C GLU A 92 -12.34 0.36 0.76
N TYR A 93 -11.83 1.54 1.14
CA TYR A 93 -11.08 2.38 0.22
C TYR A 93 -9.69 1.82 -0.08
N LEU A 94 -9.01 1.21 0.91
CA LEU A 94 -7.74 0.52 0.67
C LEU A 94 -7.91 -0.64 -0.32
N ILE A 95 -8.98 -1.43 -0.16
CA ILE A 95 -9.36 -2.50 -1.09
C ILE A 95 -9.57 -1.94 -2.49
N GLU A 96 -10.38 -0.88 -2.64
CA GLU A 96 -10.63 -0.25 -3.95
C GLU A 96 -9.32 0.19 -4.64
N GLN A 97 -8.34 0.70 -3.88
CA GLN A 97 -7.04 1.07 -4.45
C GLN A 97 -6.19 -0.14 -4.86
N LEU A 98 -6.25 -1.23 -4.10
CA LEU A 98 -5.55 -2.48 -4.43
C LEU A 98 -6.16 -3.15 -5.67
N GLU A 99 -7.49 -3.15 -5.80
CA GLU A 99 -8.21 -3.65 -6.99
C GLU A 99 -7.86 -2.85 -8.24
N LYS A 100 -7.78 -1.51 -8.13
CA LYS A 100 -7.32 -0.66 -9.24
C LYS A 100 -5.90 -0.96 -9.70
N ALA A 101 -5.06 -1.46 -8.80
CA ALA A 101 -3.71 -1.90 -9.09
C ALA A 101 -3.63 -3.37 -9.56
N GLY A 102 -4.78 -4.03 -9.79
CA GLY A 102 -4.86 -5.41 -10.24
C GLY A 102 -4.43 -6.44 -9.20
N LEU A 103 -4.51 -6.10 -7.91
CA LEU A 103 -4.07 -6.94 -6.80
C LEU A 103 -5.17 -7.82 -6.21
N ASP A 104 -6.29 -8.02 -6.91
CA ASP A 104 -7.48 -8.76 -6.46
C ASP A 104 -7.13 -10.13 -5.86
N ALA A 105 -6.21 -10.86 -6.50
CA ALA A 105 -5.75 -12.18 -6.05
C ALA A 105 -4.96 -12.18 -4.73
N HIS A 106 -4.59 -10.99 -4.23
CA HIS A 106 -3.81 -10.79 -3.01
C HIS A 106 -4.64 -10.19 -1.87
N ILE A 107 -5.92 -9.87 -2.11
CA ILE A 107 -6.81 -9.21 -1.16
C ILE A 107 -7.54 -10.25 -0.29
N LEU A 108 -7.48 -10.03 1.03
CA LEU A 108 -8.40 -10.65 1.99
C LEU A 108 -9.60 -9.73 2.18
N TYR A 109 -10.72 -10.08 1.54
CA TYR A 109 -11.96 -9.38 1.75
C TYR A 109 -12.48 -9.65 3.18
N PRO A 110 -12.62 -8.62 4.04
CA PRO A 110 -13.22 -8.80 5.34
C PRO A 110 -14.65 -9.31 5.15
N ALA A 111 -15.10 -10.23 6.02
CA ALA A 111 -16.48 -10.68 6.02
C ALA A 111 -17.39 -9.45 6.04
N GLN A 112 -18.23 -9.30 5.02
CA GLN A 112 -19.14 -8.18 4.91
C GLN A 112 -19.98 -8.14 6.19
N SER A 113 -19.81 -7.09 7.00
CA SER A 113 -20.73 -6.86 8.09
C SER A 113 -22.07 -6.51 7.43
N PRO A 114 -23.20 -7.13 7.83
CA PRO A 114 -24.51 -6.88 7.22
C PRO A 114 -24.93 -5.40 7.27
N ALA A 115 -24.24 -4.56 8.06
CA ALA A 115 -24.42 -3.12 8.11
C ALA A 115 -23.86 -2.34 6.90
N SER A 116 -23.03 -2.95 6.04
CA SER A 116 -22.42 -2.27 4.87
C SER A 116 -23.19 -2.47 3.56
N ILE A 117 -24.35 -3.14 3.59
CA ILE A 117 -25.28 -3.17 2.45
C ILE A 117 -26.05 -1.84 2.44
N TRP A 118 -25.40 -0.76 2.05
CA TRP A 118 -26.09 0.42 1.54
C TRP A 118 -26.10 0.28 0.02
N SER A 119 -27.25 -0.13 -0.49
CA SER A 119 -27.52 -0.30 -1.92
C SER A 119 -27.28 1.03 -2.65
N LYS A 120 -26.44 0.98 -3.69
CA LYS A 120 -26.22 2.10 -4.63
C LYS A 120 -27.44 2.44 -5.49
N ASP A 121 -28.62 1.89 -5.18
CA ASP A 121 -29.87 2.01 -5.96
C ASP A 121 -30.96 2.86 -5.27
N GLU A 122 -30.62 3.66 -4.25
CA GLU A 122 -31.50 4.72 -3.76
C GLU A 122 -30.91 6.09 -4.13
N PHE A 123 -31.06 6.51 -5.39
CA PHE A 123 -31.33 7.88 -5.84
C PHE A 123 -31.54 7.94 -7.36
#